data_AF-A0A5K1BSX4-F1
#
_entry.id   AF-A0A5K1BSX4-F1
#
_cell.length_a   1.000
_cell.length_b   1.000
_cell.length_c   1.000
_cell.angle_alpha   90.00
_cell.angle_beta   90.00
_cell.angle_gamma   90.00
#
_symmetry.space_group_name_H-M   'P 1'
#
loop_
_entity.id
_entity.type
_entity.pdbx_description
1 polymer ?
#
loop_
_entity_poly.entity_id
_entity_poly.type
_entity_poly.pdbx_seq_one_letter_code
_entity_poly.pdbx_strand_id
1 'polypeptide(L)'
;MWNGGMGSQMAPPGTGPVVPPPAMQPSYSVPPSAAETEAALEEKARKWMQLNSKRYGDKRKFGFVETQKEDMPPEHVRKII
;
A
#
# COMPACT_ATOMS: atom_id res chain seq x y z
N MET A 1 19.78 -34.19 34.28
CA MET A 1 19.14 -35.01 33.24
C MET A 1 17.71 -34.53 33.06
N TRP A 2 17.42 -33.72 32.05
CA TRP A 2 16.08 -33.53 31.53
C TRP A 2 16.20 -33.61 30.02
N ASN A 3 15.88 -34.77 29.48
CA ASN A 3 15.65 -34.94 28.06
C ASN A 3 14.12 -35.00 27.91
N GLY A 4 13.56 -34.10 27.13
CA GLY A 4 12.12 -33.92 27.07
C GLY A 4 11.68 -33.17 25.83
N GLY A 5 11.42 -33.94 24.78
CA GLY A 5 10.31 -33.68 23.87
C GLY A 5 10.63 -32.90 22.61
N MET A 6 10.58 -33.60 21.47
CA MET A 6 10.22 -33.01 20.17
C MET A 6 8.94 -32.17 20.32
N GLY A 7 9.11 -30.86 20.46
CA GLY A 7 8.11 -29.90 20.06
C GLY A 7 8.58 -29.31 18.75
N SER A 8 7.86 -29.59 17.66
CA SER A 8 8.03 -28.92 16.38
C SER A 8 8.16 -27.42 16.62
N GLN A 9 9.39 -26.90 16.48
CA GLN A 9 9.63 -25.48 16.36
C GLN A 9 8.93 -25.05 15.08
N MET A 10 7.67 -24.61 15.19
CA MET A 10 7.04 -23.79 14.17
C MET A 10 7.90 -22.54 14.06
N ALA A 11 8.82 -22.56 13.10
CA ALA A 11 9.61 -21.40 12.75
C ALA A 11 8.64 -20.25 12.40
N PRO A 12 8.84 -19.02 12.90
CA PRO A 12 8.00 -17.90 12.52
C PRO A 12 8.06 -17.74 11.00
N PRO A 13 6.92 -17.42 10.34
CA PRO A 13 6.89 -17.25 8.88
C PRO A 13 7.89 -16.17 8.48
N GLY A 14 8.98 -16.59 7.81
CA GLY A 14 10.09 -15.72 7.40
C GLY A 14 11.49 -16.31 7.59
N THR A 15 11.67 -17.37 8.38
CA THR A 15 13.00 -17.97 8.63
C THR A 15 13.35 -19.14 7.69
N GLY A 16 12.89 -19.09 6.44
CA GLY A 16 13.42 -19.99 5.40
C GLY A 16 14.90 -19.68 5.13
N PRO A 17 15.67 -20.60 4.52
CA PRO A 17 17.04 -20.32 4.13
C PRO A 17 17.06 -19.07 3.24
N VAL A 18 17.62 -17.98 3.76
CA VAL A 18 17.82 -16.74 3.01
C VAL A 18 18.94 -17.03 2.04
N VAL A 19 18.60 -17.34 0.79
CA VAL A 19 19.57 -17.28 -0.30
C VAL A 19 20.17 -15.87 -0.31
N PRO A 20 21.49 -15.70 -0.20
CA PRO A 20 22.08 -14.37 -0.29
C PRO A 20 21.70 -13.80 -1.66
N PRO A 21 21.17 -12.56 -1.72
CA PRO A 21 20.85 -11.94 -2.99
C PRO A 21 22.12 -11.92 -3.87
N PRO A 22 22.00 -12.18 -5.19
CA PRO A 22 23.14 -12.11 -6.08
C PRO A 22 23.81 -10.75 -5.93
N ALA A 23 25.14 -10.74 -5.84
CA ALA A 23 25.92 -9.51 -5.81
C ALA A 23 25.55 -8.68 -7.04
N MET A 24 24.81 -7.58 -6.81
CA MET A 24 24.36 -6.66 -7.84
C MET A 24 25.62 -6.12 -8.53
N GLN A 25 25.95 -6.67 -9.70
CA GLN A 25 26.99 -6.12 -10.54
C GLN A 25 26.61 -4.66 -10.82
N PRO A 26 27.55 -3.70 -10.74
CA PRO A 26 27.25 -2.33 -11.14
C PRO A 26 26.85 -2.37 -12.62
N SER A 27 25.57 -2.20 -12.88
CA SER A 27 25.06 -1.99 -14.23
C SER A 27 25.67 -0.68 -14.70
N TYR A 28 26.61 -0.75 -15.65
CA TYR A 28 27.08 0.41 -16.40
C TYR A 28 25.94 0.86 -17.33
N SER A 29 24.84 1.34 -16.75
CA SER A 29 23.78 2.02 -17.48
C SER A 29 24.31 3.39 -17.85
N VAL A 30 24.30 3.70 -19.14
CA VAL A 30 24.50 5.06 -19.67
C VAL A 30 23.69 6.03 -18.79
N PRO A 31 24.29 7.15 -18.31
CA PRO A 31 23.54 8.13 -17.53
C PRO A 31 22.34 8.59 -18.36
N PRO A 32 21.13 8.58 -17.79
CA PRO A 32 19.93 8.97 -18.52
C PRO A 32 20.10 10.37 -19.10
N SER A 33 19.63 10.56 -20.33
CA SER A 33 19.61 11.86 -20.99
C SER A 33 18.79 12.85 -20.16
N ALA A 34 19.13 14.14 -20.23
CA ALA A 34 18.40 15.19 -19.50
C ALA A 34 16.87 15.12 -19.73
N ALA A 35 16.44 14.83 -20.97
CA ALA A 35 15.03 14.66 -21.31
C ALA A 35 14.38 13.44 -20.63
N GLU A 36 15.10 12.34 -20.48
CA GLU A 36 14.62 11.13 -19.80
C GLU A 36 14.50 11.38 -18.29
N THR A 37 15.43 12.14 -17.71
CA THR A 37 15.35 12.53 -16.30
C THR A 37 14.16 13.44 -16.02
N GLU A 38 13.86 14.38 -16.91
CA GLU A 38 12.70 15.27 -16.79
C GLU A 38 11.38 14.49 -16.88
N ALA A 39 11.27 13.57 -17.84
CA ALA A 39 10.10 12.69 -17.97
C ALA A 39 9.90 11.79 -16.73
N ALA A 40 10.98 11.25 -16.17
CA ALA A 40 10.92 10.44 -14.94
C ALA A 40 10.49 11.28 -13.72
N LEU A 41 10.92 12.54 -13.64
CA LEU A 41 10.50 13.47 -12.59
C LEU A 41 9.02 13.82 -12.71
N GLU A 42 8.52 14.05 -13.92
CA GLU A 42 7.10 14.34 -14.14
C GLU A 42 6.21 13.14 -13.78
N GLU A 43 6.62 11.92 -14.15
CA GLU A 43 5.89 10.72 -13.77
C GLU A 43 5.87 10.53 -12.24
N LYS A 44 7.01 10.79 -11.58
CA LYS A 44 7.12 10.75 -10.12
C LYS A 44 6.22 11.81 -9.47
N ALA A 45 6.18 13.03 -10.01
CA ALA A 45 5.32 14.10 -9.51
C ALA A 45 3.84 13.73 -9.65
N ARG A 46 3.43 13.17 -10.80
CA ARG A 46 2.05 12.68 -11.02
C ARG A 46 1.68 11.60 -10.02
N LYS A 47 2.54 10.59 -9.84
CA LYS A 47 2.32 9.50 -8.85
C LYS A 47 2.24 10.04 -7.43
N TRP A 48 3.11 10.97 -7.07
CA TRP A 48 3.10 11.59 -5.75
C TRP A 48 1.82 12.38 -5.50
N MET A 49 1.37 13.19 -6.46
CA MET A 49 0.12 13.93 -6.37
C MET A 49 -1.08 13.00 -6.17
N GLN A 50 -1.19 11.93 -6.97
CA GLN A 50 -2.26 10.94 -6.81
C GLN A 50 -2.25 10.29 -5.41
N LEU A 51 -1.07 9.90 -4.92
CA LEU A 51 -0.93 9.31 -3.60
C LEU A 51 -1.30 10.30 -2.50
N ASN A 52 -0.86 11.55 -2.61
CA ASN A 52 -1.12 12.61 -1.64
C ASN A 52 -2.62 12.90 -1.55
N SER A 53 -3.26 13.19 -2.69
CA SER A 53 -4.71 13.43 -2.78
C SER A 53 -5.51 12.23 -2.29
N LYS A 54 -5.08 11.01 -2.65
CA LYS A 54 -5.73 9.80 -2.16
C LYS A 54 -5.59 9.71 -0.65
N ARG A 55 -4.38 9.82 -0.09
CA ARG A 55 -4.06 9.55 1.33
C ARG A 55 -4.68 10.58 2.28
N TYR A 56 -4.59 11.86 1.95
CA TYR A 56 -4.92 12.98 2.85
C TYR A 56 -6.19 13.75 2.45
N GLY A 57 -7.05 13.17 1.61
CA GLY A 57 -8.33 13.78 1.25
C GLY A 57 -9.26 13.98 2.47
N ASP A 58 -10.17 14.97 2.37
CA ASP A 58 -11.00 15.44 3.49
C ASP A 58 -11.81 14.33 4.18
N LYS A 59 -12.30 13.35 3.41
CA LYS A 59 -13.02 12.18 3.93
C LYS A 59 -12.26 11.32 4.94
N ARG A 60 -10.93 11.49 5.04
CA ARG A 60 -10.08 10.76 6.01
C ARG A 60 -9.52 11.66 7.11
N LYS A 61 -9.90 12.94 7.13
CA LYS A 61 -9.49 13.85 8.19
C LYS A 61 -10.28 13.55 9.45
N PHE A 62 -9.63 13.73 10.59
CA PHE A 62 -10.30 13.65 11.88
C PHE A 62 -11.39 14.72 11.96
N GLY A 63 -12.58 14.34 12.44
CA GLY A 63 -13.75 15.23 12.49
C GLY A 63 -14.50 15.37 11.16
N PHE A 64 -14.15 14.61 10.11
CA PHE A 64 -14.98 14.53 8.91
C PHE A 64 -16.30 13.85 9.25
N VAL A 65 -17.40 14.58 9.05
CA VAL A 65 -18.76 14.03 9.10
C VAL A 65 -19.15 13.71 7.66
N GLU A 66 -19.40 12.43 7.38
CA GLU A 66 -19.93 11.97 6.08
C GLU A 66 -21.24 12.72 5.75
N THR A 67 -21.59 12.78 4.46
CA THR A 67 -22.81 13.44 3.99
C THR A 67 -24.01 13.11 4.86
N GLN A 68 -24.82 14.15 5.15
CA GLN A 68 -26.02 14.01 5.96
C GLN A 68 -26.98 13.00 5.34
N LYS A 69 -27.83 12.39 6.18
CA LYS A 69 -28.83 11.42 5.71
C LYS A 69 -29.75 12.08 4.68
N GLU A 70 -29.67 11.59 3.45
CA GLU A 70 -30.65 11.90 2.42
C GLU A 70 -31.97 11.18 2.74
N ASP A 71 -33.10 11.81 2.41
CA ASP A 71 -34.42 11.20 2.63
C ASP A 71 -34.59 9.99 1.70
N MET A 72 -34.94 8.84 2.29
CA MET A 72 -35.08 7.60 1.53
C MET A 72 -36.33 7.67 0.65
N PRO A 73 -36.30 7.08 -0.56
CA PRO A 73 -37.46 7.11 -1.45
C PRO A 73 -38.71 6.58 -0.74
N PRO A 74 -39.87 7.24 -0.89
CA PRO A 74 -41.09 6.88 -0.17
C PRO A 74 -41.58 5.46 -0.49
N GLU A 75 -41.13 4.87 -1.61
CA GLU A 75 -41.33 3.46 -1.94
C GLU A 75 -40.73 2.49 -0.90
N HIS A 76 -39.61 2.85 -0.25
CA HIS A 76 -39.01 2.03 0.81
C HIS A 76 -39.95 1.89 2.01
N VAL A 77 -40.56 2.99 2.46
CA VAL A 77 -41.51 2.99 3.58
C VAL A 77 -42.77 2.21 3.21
N ARG A 78 -43.32 2.46 2.01
CA ARG A 78 -44.53 1.78 1.52
C ARG A 78 -44.40 0.27 1.45
N LYS A 79 -43.20 -0.25 1.16
CA LYS A 79 -42.94 -1.68 0.99
C LYS A 79 -42.69 -2.42 2.32
N ILE A 80 -42.30 -1.70 3.37
CA ILE A 80 -41.95 -2.28 4.68
C ILE A 80 -43.18 -2.37 5.61
N ILE A 81 -44.21 -1.54 5.38
CA ILE A 81 -45.48 -1.56 6.13
C ILE A 81 -46.32 -2.79 5.76
#